data_AF-A0A7Z2YBV3-F1
#
_entry.id   AF-A0A7Z2YBV3-F1
#
_cell.length_a   1.000
_cell.length_b   1.000
_cell.length_c   1.000
_cell.angle_alpha   90.00
_cell.angle_beta   90.00
_cell.angle_gamma   90.00
#
_symmetry.space_group_name_H-M   'P 1'
#
loop_
_entity.id
_entity.type
_entity.pdbx_description
1 polymer ?
#
loop_
_entity_poly.entity_id
_entity_poly.type
_entity_poly.pdbx_seq_one_letter_code
_entity_poly.pdbx_strand_id
1 'polypeptide(L)'
;MKSPYESYQRAQLGALALVVVLIVVGLFQLEHRWILLLMFYVLAASIAFEALIDKAREQKVNMIIHFTCAVIIFLFTTLLYF
;
A
#
# COMPACT_ATOMS: atom_id res chain seq x y z
N MET A 1 11.60 -25.94 1.40
CA MET A 1 10.36 -25.67 0.64
C MET A 1 10.21 -24.17 0.51
N LYS A 2 10.11 -23.65 -0.72
CA LYS A 2 10.00 -22.21 -0.99
C LYS A 2 8.62 -21.76 -0.50
N SER A 3 8.62 -20.84 0.45
CA SER A 3 7.42 -20.43 1.15
C SER A 3 6.47 -19.69 0.19
N PRO A 4 5.22 -20.12 -0.03
CA PRO A 4 4.34 -19.54 -1.06
C PRO A 4 3.96 -18.07 -0.79
N TYR A 5 4.29 -17.54 0.39
CA TYR A 5 4.05 -16.15 0.80
C TYR A 5 5.23 -15.20 0.47
N GLU A 6 6.38 -15.74 0.09
CA GLU A 6 7.61 -14.97 -0.12
C GLU A 6 7.48 -13.97 -1.29
N SER A 7 6.68 -14.31 -2.32
CA SER A 7 6.40 -13.41 -3.44
C SER A 7 5.55 -12.20 -3.03
N TYR A 8 4.53 -12.43 -2.20
CA TYR A 8 3.66 -11.35 -1.71
C TYR A 8 4.40 -10.43 -0.73
N GLN A 9 5.23 -11.00 0.15
CA GLN A 9 6.11 -10.21 1.02
C GLN A 9 7.10 -9.37 0.23
N ARG A 10 7.74 -9.93 -0.81
CA ARG A 10 8.64 -9.15 -1.68
C ARG A 10 7.89 -8.03 -2.42
N ALA A 11 6.67 -8.28 -2.89
CA ALA A 11 5.84 -7.24 -3.52
C ALA A 11 5.45 -6.12 -2.54
N GLN A 12 5.06 -6.46 -1.30
CA GLN A 12 4.77 -5.50 -0.24
C GLN A 12 6.02 -4.67 0.12
N LEU A 13 7.17 -5.32 0.32
CA LEU A 13 8.43 -4.63 0.60
C LEU A 13 8.86 -3.72 -0.56
N GLY A 14 8.62 -4.16 -1.80
CA GLY A 14 8.83 -3.33 -2.98
C GLY A 14 7.92 -2.11 -3.02
N ALA A 15 6.63 -2.27 -2.70
CA ALA A 15 5.69 -1.17 -2.59
C ALA A 15 6.11 -0.17 -1.49
N LEU A 16 6.51 -0.66 -0.31
CA LEU A 16 7.02 0.19 0.78
C LEU A 16 8.30 0.94 0.37
N ALA A 17 9.24 0.28 -0.30
CA ALA A 17 10.44 0.93 -0.81
C ALA A 17 10.09 2.02 -1.82
N LEU A 18 9.11 1.77 -2.69
CA LEU A 18 8.62 2.76 -3.65
C LEU A 18 7.97 3.96 -2.94
N VAL A 19 7.19 3.73 -1.88
CA VAL A 19 6.65 4.82 -1.04
C VAL A 19 7.77 5.69 -0.48
N VAL A 20 8.84 5.08 0.06
CA VAL A 20 9.98 5.83 0.60
C VAL A 20 10.65 6.69 -0.47
N VAL A 21 10.86 6.15 -1.68
CA VAL A 21 11.40 6.94 -2.80
C VAL A 21 10.47 8.09 -3.17
N LEU A 22 9.17 7.84 -3.23
CA LEU A 22 8.18 8.86 -3.55
C LEU A 22 8.07 9.94 -2.47
N ILE A 23 8.24 9.60 -1.18
CA ILE A 23 8.34 10.58 -0.07
C ILE A 23 9.51 11.52 -0.35
N VAL A 24 10.68 10.97 -0.65
CA VAL A 24 11.88 11.78 -0.91
C VAL A 24 11.67 12.67 -2.13
N VAL A 25 11.14 12.14 -3.23
CA VAL A 25 10.86 12.94 -4.44
C VAL A 25 9.80 14.02 -4.18
N GLY A 26 8.74 13.69 -3.42
CA GLY A 26 7.68 14.62 -3.06
C GLY A 26 8.16 15.79 -2.20
N LEU A 27 9.16 15.58 -1.33
CA LEU A 27 9.78 16.66 -0.55
C LEU A 27 10.50 17.69 -1.44
N PHE A 28 11.06 17.28 -2.58
CA PHE A 28 11.70 18.20 -3.52
C PHE A 28 10.71 18.79 -4.55
N GLN A 29 9.54 18.17 -4.75
CA GLN A 29 8.53 18.57 -5.73
C GLN A 29 7.15 18.88 -5.11
N LEU A 30 7.12 19.65 -4.02
CA LEU A 30 5.89 20.01 -3.29
C LEU A 30 4.77 20.63 -4.14
N GLU A 31 5.10 21.25 -5.28
CA GLU A 31 4.10 21.80 -6.22
C GLU A 31 3.29 20.70 -6.94
N HIS A 32 3.83 19.49 -7.03
CA HIS A 32 3.24 18.36 -7.75
C HIS A 32 2.30 17.57 -6.83
N ARG A 33 1.12 18.14 -6.57
CA ARG A 33 0.04 17.53 -5.74
C ARG A 33 -0.32 16.08 -6.13
N TRP A 34 -0.05 15.67 -7.36
CA TRP A 34 -0.26 14.32 -7.87
C TRP A 34 0.74 13.28 -7.34
N ILE A 35 1.95 13.69 -6.92
CA ILE A 35 2.93 12.79 -6.27
C ILE A 35 2.41 12.31 -4.92
N LEU A 36 1.75 13.20 -4.17
CA LEU A 36 1.07 12.84 -2.92
C LEU A 36 -0.02 11.79 -3.16
N LEU A 37 -0.82 11.92 -4.23
CA LEU A 37 -1.78 10.88 -4.60
C LEU A 37 -1.12 9.55 -4.89
N LEU A 38 -0.07 9.58 -5.70
CA LEU A 38 0.65 8.38 -6.09
C LEU A 38 1.18 7.66 -4.85
N MET A 39 1.73 8.40 -3.87
CA MET A 39 2.17 7.86 -2.59
C MET A 39 1.04 7.16 -1.84
N PHE A 40 -0.14 7.79 -1.73
CA PHE A 40 -1.28 7.19 -1.05
C PHE A 40 -1.83 5.95 -1.77
N TYR A 41 -1.83 5.93 -3.11
CA TYR A 41 -2.20 4.73 -3.87
C TYR A 41 -1.21 3.58 -3.70
N VAL A 42 0.08 3.88 -3.66
CA VAL A 42 1.12 2.87 -3.42
C VAL A 42 1.01 2.35 -1.98
N LEU A 43 0.69 3.20 -1.01
CA LEU A 43 0.36 2.81 0.37
C LEU A 43 -0.85 1.89 0.42
N ALA A 44 -1.95 2.25 -0.25
CA ALA A 44 -3.15 1.41 -0.32
C ALA A 44 -2.84 0.04 -0.95
N ALA A 45 -2.03 0.01 -2.01
CA ALA A 45 -1.58 -1.23 -2.63
C ALA A 45 -0.72 -2.07 -1.69
N SER A 46 0.19 -1.46 -0.93
CA SER A 46 1.00 -2.15 0.09
C SER A 46 0.12 -2.82 1.15
N ILE A 47 -0.90 -2.11 1.65
CA ILE A 47 -1.83 -2.64 2.66
C ILE A 47 -2.71 -3.74 2.05
N ALA A 48 -3.08 -3.63 0.77
CA ALA A 48 -3.79 -4.71 0.07
C ALA A 48 -2.92 -5.97 -0.06
N PHE A 49 -1.61 -5.85 -0.31
CA PHE A 49 -0.69 -6.99 -0.29
C PHE A 49 -0.58 -7.61 1.11
N GLU A 50 -0.62 -6.80 2.16
CA GLU A 50 -0.63 -7.28 3.54
C GLU A 50 -1.89 -8.07 3.87
N ALA A 51 -3.06 -7.61 3.40
CA ALA A 51 -4.30 -8.39 3.49
C ALA A 51 -4.20 -9.75 2.77
N LEU A 52 -3.54 -9.79 1.60
CA LEU A 52 -3.29 -11.05 0.88
C LEU A 52 -2.34 -11.99 1.65
N ILE A 53 -1.35 -11.44 2.36
CA ILE A 53 -0.45 -12.21 3.23
C ILE A 53 -1.23 -12.77 4.42
N ASP A 54 -2.11 -11.97 5.03
CA ASP A 54 -2.95 -12.42 6.14
C ASP A 54 -3.95 -13.50 5.73
N LYS A 55 -4.50 -13.39 4.52
CA LYS A 55 -5.30 -14.46 3.91
C LYS A 55 -4.51 -15.76 3.83
N ALA A 56 -3.25 -15.69 3.41
CA ALA A 56 -2.37 -16.85 3.31
C ALA A 56 -1.93 -17.40 4.69
N ARG A 57 -1.90 -16.56 5.74
CA ARG A 57 -1.62 -16.95 7.13
C ARG A 57 -2.86 -17.40 7.92
N GLU A 58 -4.01 -17.53 7.25
CA GLU A 58 -5.31 -17.82 7.85
C GLU A 58 -5.76 -16.80 8.93
N GLN A 59 -5.15 -15.61 8.97
CA GLN A 59 -5.49 -14.52 9.89
C GLN A 59 -6.67 -13.71 9.35
N LYS A 60 -7.86 -14.32 9.37
CA LYS A 60 -9.08 -13.76 8.76
C LYS A 60 -9.45 -12.37 9.26
N VAL A 61 -9.24 -12.08 10.55
CA VAL A 61 -9.55 -10.77 11.14
C VAL A 61 -8.60 -9.70 10.61
N ASN A 62 -7.29 -9.95 10.62
CA ASN A 62 -6.29 -9.01 10.11
C ASN A 62 -6.46 -8.77 8.62
N MET A 63 -6.78 -9.82 7.84
CA MET A 63 -7.12 -9.68 6.43
C MET A 63 -8.26 -8.67 6.22
N ILE A 64 -9.36 -8.78 6.98
CA ILE A 64 -10.52 -7.89 6.84
C ILE A 64 -10.13 -6.46 7.23
N ILE A 65 -9.38 -6.29 8.33
CA ILE A 65 -8.93 -4.98 8.80
C ILE A 65 -8.04 -4.32 7.74
N HIS A 66 -7.00 -5.01 7.26
CA HIS A 66 -6.08 -4.47 6.27
C HIS A 66 -6.78 -4.19 4.94
N PHE A 67 -7.65 -5.10 4.48
CA PHE A 67 -8.42 -4.88 3.25
C PHE A 67 -9.34 -3.66 3.36
N THR A 68 -10.07 -3.54 4.48
CA THR A 68 -10.95 -2.39 4.74
C THR A 68 -10.14 -1.09 4.79
N CYS A 69 -8.97 -1.11 5.43
CA CYS A 69 -8.09 0.05 5.53
C CYS A 69 -7.53 0.47 4.15
N ALA A 70 -7.13 -0.49 3.31
CA ALA A 70 -6.69 -0.22 1.94
C ALA A 70 -7.81 0.44 1.11
N VAL A 71 -9.05 -0.04 1.23
CA VAL A 71 -10.22 0.54 0.55
C VAL A 71 -10.51 1.94 1.06
N ILE A 72 -10.50 2.17 2.38
CA ILE A 72 -10.71 3.50 2.97
C ILE A 72 -9.67 4.49 2.45
N ILE A 73 -8.39 4.12 2.48
CA ILE A 73 -7.30 4.99 1.98
C ILE A 73 -7.51 5.29 0.50
N PHE A 74 -7.79 4.27 -0.32
CA PHE A 74 -8.03 4.46 -1.74
C PHE A 74 -9.19 5.43 -2.02
N LEU A 75 -10.33 5.24 -1.36
CA LEU A 75 -11.50 6.10 -1.53
C LEU A 75 -11.25 7.51 -0.98
N PHE A 76 -10.67 7.63 0.21
CA PHE A 76 -10.39 8.91 0.83
C PHE A 76 -9.40 9.73 0.01
N THR A 77 -8.31 9.12 -0.46
CA THR A 77 -7.35 9.77 -1.34
C THR A 77 -7.97 10.20 -2.67
N THR A 78 -8.85 9.38 -3.25
CA THR A 78 -9.56 9.74 -4.48
C THR A 78 -10.46 10.95 -4.27
N LEU A 79 -11.21 10.98 -3.16
CA LEU A 79 -12.08 12.09 -2.78
C LEU A 79 -11.31 13.37 -2.44
N LEU A 80 -10.13 13.26 -1.83
CA LEU A 80 -9.34 14.42 -1.42
C LEU A 80 -8.67 15.12 -2.61
N TYR A 81 -8.51 14.42 -3.73
CA TYR A 81 -7.97 14.97 -4.97
C TYR A 81 -8.99 15.67 -5.85
N PHE A 82 -10.23 15.19 -5.83
CA PHE A 82 -11.34 15.71 -6.63
C PHE A 82 -11.96 16.95 -5.99
#